data_AF-A0A518ERX6-F1
#
_entry.id   AF-A0A518ERX6-F1
#
_cell.length_a   1.000
_cell.length_b   1.000
_cell.length_c   1.000
_cell.angle_alpha   90.00
_cell.angle_beta   90.00
_cell.angle_gamma   90.00
#
_symmetry.space_group_name_H-M   'P 1'
#
loop_
_entity.id
_entity.type
_entity.pdbx_description
1 polymer ?
#
loop_
_entity_poly.entity_id
_entity_poly.type
_entity_poly.pdbx_seq_one_letter_code
_entity_poly.pdbx_strand_id
1 'polypeptide(L)'
;MDPLRKVWKKDSRYRLEAYVFLFDALDKTVKSAGRDAETGVSRHVTGQELLEGMRIHAVRTFGPLAAQVWRTWGVKSTMDWGQIVFNLVENELLRRQETDSIEDFKDGYDFEEAFVTSYVPSLPTELGALPRLPIQDDDSADEAGHGAFG
;
A
#
# COMPACT_ATOMS: atom_id res chain seq x y z
N MET A 1 -26.58 3.24 -11.13
CA MET A 1 -25.26 2.90 -11.72
C MET A 1 -24.20 3.52 -10.84
N ASP A 2 -23.41 2.68 -10.18
CA ASP A 2 -22.30 3.08 -9.30
C ASP A 2 -21.33 4.04 -10.06
N PRO A 3 -21.10 5.28 -9.57
CA PRO A 3 -20.21 6.25 -10.20
C PRO A 3 -18.80 5.69 -10.48
N LEU A 4 -18.29 4.83 -9.59
CA LEU A 4 -16.97 4.21 -9.76
C LEU A 4 -16.91 3.28 -10.97
N ARG A 5 -17.99 2.52 -11.19
CA ARG A 5 -18.10 1.63 -12.35
C ARG A 5 -18.10 2.40 -13.68
N LYS A 6 -18.58 3.65 -13.70
CA LYS A 6 -18.52 4.49 -14.91
C LYS A 6 -17.10 4.93 -15.21
N VAL A 7 -16.35 5.34 -14.18
CA VAL A 7 -14.95 5.75 -14.33
C VAL A 7 -14.07 4.58 -14.72
N TRP A 8 -14.22 3.44 -14.04
CA TRP A 8 -13.51 2.20 -14.38
C TRP A 8 -13.79 1.71 -15.81
N LYS A 9 -15.01 1.89 -16.33
CA LYS A 9 -15.31 1.53 -17.73
C LYS A 9 -14.56 2.38 -18.77
N LYS A 10 -14.14 3.59 -18.40
CA LYS A 10 -13.35 4.47 -19.27
C LYS A 10 -11.85 4.15 -19.19
N ASP A 11 -11.40 3.67 -18.03
CA ASP A 11 -10.01 3.27 -17.79
C ASP A 11 -9.95 1.90 -17.08
N SER A 12 -9.76 0.86 -17.88
CA SER A 12 -9.72 -0.53 -17.42
C SER A 12 -8.30 -1.03 -17.14
N ARG A 13 -7.30 -0.13 -17.05
CA ARG A 13 -5.92 -0.51 -16.71
C ARG A 13 -5.83 -1.16 -15.33
N TYR A 14 -6.69 -0.72 -14.43
CA TYR A 14 -6.81 -1.23 -13.06
C TYR A 14 -8.15 -1.93 -12.86
N ARG A 15 -8.16 -2.93 -11.99
CA ARG A 15 -9.40 -3.60 -11.59
C ARG A 15 -10.26 -2.69 -10.69
N LEU A 16 -11.58 -2.88 -10.73
CA LEU A 16 -12.53 -2.08 -9.94
C LEU A 16 -12.21 -2.13 -8.43
N GLU A 17 -11.72 -3.26 -7.95
CA GLU A 17 -11.31 -3.49 -6.57
C GLU A 17 -10.23 -2.50 -6.10
N ALA A 18 -9.32 -2.05 -6.98
CA ALA A 18 -8.33 -1.03 -6.64
C ALA A 18 -9.00 0.32 -6.32
N TYR A 19 -9.98 0.73 -7.13
CA TYR A 19 -10.75 1.96 -6.87
C TYR A 19 -11.51 1.85 -5.56
N VAL A 20 -12.18 0.72 -5.31
CA VAL A 20 -12.92 0.51 -4.05
C VAL A 20 -11.97 0.55 -2.84
N PHE A 21 -10.82 -0.11 -2.94
CA PHE A 21 -9.80 -0.10 -1.89
C PHE A 21 -9.30 1.32 -1.60
N LEU A 22 -9.07 2.13 -2.63
CA LEU A 22 -8.62 3.52 -2.47
C LEU A 22 -9.62 4.36 -1.67
N PHE A 23 -10.92 4.23 -1.94
CA PHE A 23 -11.94 4.97 -1.19
C PHE A 23 -12.02 4.53 0.28
N ASP A 24 -11.91 3.23 0.56
CA ASP A 24 -11.91 2.72 1.94
C ASP A 24 -10.64 3.16 2.71
N ALA A 25 -9.49 3.17 2.04
CA ALA A 25 -8.25 3.70 2.60
C ALA A 25 -8.35 5.21 2.87
N LEU A 26 -8.84 5.99 1.90
CA LEU A 26 -8.96 7.44 2.01
C LEU A 26 -9.85 7.86 3.19
N ASP A 27 -11.00 7.22 3.36
CA ASP A 27 -11.91 7.49 4.50
C ASP A 27 -11.19 7.28 5.85
N LYS A 28 -10.36 6.23 5.94
CA LYS A 28 -9.56 5.96 7.15
C LYS A 28 -8.46 6.99 7.34
N THR A 29 -7.74 7.34 6.28
CA THR A 29 -6.66 8.35 6.33
C THR A 29 -7.20 9.71 6.75
N VAL A 30 -8.33 10.16 6.17
CA VAL A 30 -8.98 11.42 6.53
C VAL A 30 -9.44 11.41 7.99
N LYS A 31 -10.01 10.30 8.47
CA LYS A 31 -10.41 10.15 9.88
C LYS A 31 -9.21 10.20 10.83
N SER A 32 -8.09 9.61 10.44
CA SER A 32 -6.84 9.60 11.23
C SER A 32 -6.09 10.93 11.20
N ALA A 33 -6.15 11.68 10.10
CA ALA A 33 -5.49 12.99 9.95
C ALA A 33 -6.13 14.10 10.82
N GLY A 34 -7.30 13.82 11.42
CA GLY A 34 -8.04 14.76 12.25
C GLY A 34 -8.91 15.74 11.43
N ARG A 35 -9.82 16.43 12.12
CA ARG A 35 -10.53 17.58 11.56
C ARG A 35 -9.68 18.82 11.77
N ASP A 36 -9.70 19.72 10.80
CA ASP A 36 -9.08 21.03 10.97
C ASP A 36 -9.81 21.78 12.11
N ALA A 37 -9.08 22.16 13.15
CA ALA A 37 -9.63 22.66 14.41
C ALA A 37 -10.36 24.01 14.23
N GLU A 38 -10.03 24.76 13.19
CA GLU A 38 -10.59 26.08 12.92
C GLU A 38 -11.83 26.04 12.00
N THR A 39 -11.94 25.06 11.10
CA THR A 39 -13.00 25.03 10.07
C THR A 39 -13.98 23.88 10.22
N GLY A 40 -13.64 22.83 10.99
CA GLY A 40 -14.47 21.62 11.12
C GLY A 40 -14.59 20.80 9.83
N VAL A 41 -13.89 21.19 8.77
CA VAL A 41 -13.85 20.53 7.47
C VAL A 41 -12.75 19.45 7.48
N SER A 42 -12.98 18.39 6.71
CA SER A 42 -11.97 17.36 6.43
C SER A 42 -10.71 18.01 5.87
N ARG A 43 -9.58 17.86 6.56
CA ARG A 43 -8.27 18.33 6.09
C ARG A 43 -7.94 17.67 4.75
N HIS A 44 -7.34 18.42 3.82
CA HIS A 44 -6.79 17.86 2.59
C HIS A 44 -5.68 16.87 2.90
N VAL A 45 -5.74 15.69 2.29
CA VAL A 45 -4.74 14.64 2.46
C VAL A 45 -3.82 14.68 1.25
N THR A 46 -2.54 14.87 1.48
CA THR A 46 -1.51 14.85 0.43
C THR A 46 -1.38 13.44 -0.17
N GLY A 47 -0.79 13.33 -1.37
CA GLY A 47 -0.53 12.03 -2.01
C GLY A 47 0.29 11.09 -1.12
N GLN A 48 1.28 11.63 -0.42
CA GLN A 48 2.14 10.89 0.50
C GLN A 48 1.38 10.40 1.75
N GLU A 49 0.57 11.26 2.37
CA GLU A 49 -0.29 10.85 3.50
C GLU A 49 -1.31 9.79 3.08
N LEU A 50 -1.86 9.90 1.86
CA LEU A 50 -2.74 8.87 1.29
C LEU A 50 -2.00 7.54 1.11
N LEU A 51 -0.81 7.56 0.50
CA LEU A 51 0.00 6.36 0.28
C LEU A 51 0.33 5.64 1.60
N GLU A 52 0.68 6.39 2.63
CA GLU A 52 0.96 5.82 3.95
C GLU A 52 -0.31 5.23 4.59
N GLY A 53 -1.43 5.96 4.53
CA GLY A 53 -2.71 5.43 5.00
C GLY A 53 -3.15 4.17 4.25
N MET A 54 -2.90 4.10 2.94
CA MET A 54 -3.14 2.91 2.12
C MET A 54 -2.22 1.75 2.53
N ARG A 55 -0.94 2.01 2.82
CA ARG A 55 0.01 1.01 3.31
C ARG A 55 -0.47 0.38 4.61
N ILE A 56 -0.80 1.22 5.59
CA ILE A 56 -1.34 0.79 6.89
C ILE A 56 -2.64 -0.01 6.69
N HIS A 57 -3.54 0.48 5.83
CA HIS A 57 -4.80 -0.19 5.56
C HIS A 57 -4.59 -1.56 4.89
N ALA A 58 -3.67 -1.67 3.94
CA ALA A 58 -3.36 -2.90 3.24
C ALA A 58 -2.76 -3.96 4.18
N VAL A 59 -1.80 -3.58 5.02
CA VAL A 59 -1.22 -4.47 6.03
C VAL A 59 -2.30 -5.00 6.98
N ARG A 60 -3.22 -4.15 7.43
CA ARG A 60 -4.33 -4.58 8.31
C ARG A 60 -5.33 -5.51 7.64
N THR A 61 -5.50 -5.41 6.33
CA THR A 61 -6.54 -6.14 5.58
C THR A 61 -6.01 -7.44 4.98
N PHE A 62 -4.78 -7.42 4.47
CA PHE A 62 -4.18 -8.51 3.71
C PHE A 62 -2.87 -9.03 4.32
N GLY A 63 -2.31 -8.32 5.30
CA GLY A 63 -1.01 -8.67 5.88
C GLY A 63 0.08 -8.72 4.81
N PRO A 64 0.89 -9.80 4.77
CA PRO A 64 2.01 -9.90 3.83
C PRO A 64 1.58 -10.11 2.38
N LEU A 65 0.30 -10.42 2.14
CA LEU A 65 -0.23 -10.63 0.79
C LEU A 65 -0.65 -9.32 0.10
N ALA A 66 -0.56 -8.18 0.79
CA ALA A 66 -0.97 -6.88 0.26
C ALA A 66 -0.34 -6.56 -1.11
N ALA A 67 0.98 -6.77 -1.25
CA ALA A 67 1.69 -6.57 -2.51
C ALA A 67 1.09 -7.40 -3.65
N GLN A 68 0.83 -8.68 -3.39
CA GLN A 68 0.31 -9.59 -4.41
C GLN A 68 -1.14 -9.26 -4.79
N VAL A 69 -1.98 -8.92 -3.81
CA VAL A 69 -3.36 -8.47 -4.05
C VAL A 69 -3.37 -7.26 -4.97
N TRP A 70 -2.57 -6.24 -4.68
CA TRP A 70 -2.44 -5.04 -5.52
C TRP A 70 -1.95 -5.36 -6.93
N ARG A 71 -0.93 -6.23 -7.06
CA ARG A 71 -0.44 -6.70 -8.37
C ARG A 71 -1.54 -7.39 -9.18
N THR A 72 -2.42 -8.18 -8.54
CA THR A 72 -3.56 -8.80 -9.24
C THR A 72 -4.60 -7.80 -9.72
N TRP A 73 -4.60 -6.57 -9.18
CA TRP A 73 -5.45 -5.47 -9.61
C TRP A 73 -4.81 -4.59 -10.68
N GLY A 74 -3.58 -4.91 -11.10
CA GLY A 74 -2.80 -4.13 -12.06
C GLY A 74 -1.95 -3.04 -11.43
N VAL A 75 -1.96 -2.89 -10.10
CA VAL A 75 -1.15 -1.90 -9.37
C VAL A 75 0.19 -2.52 -9.02
N LYS A 76 1.28 -2.00 -9.58
CA LYS A 76 2.64 -2.54 -9.42
C LYS A 76 3.57 -1.60 -8.64
N SER A 77 3.19 -0.34 -8.50
CA SER A 77 3.96 0.70 -7.85
C SER A 77 3.05 1.76 -7.22
N THR A 78 3.61 2.61 -6.36
CA THR A 78 2.88 3.77 -5.83
C THR A 78 2.42 4.74 -6.93
N MET A 79 3.14 4.81 -8.06
CA MET A 79 2.76 5.61 -9.21
C MET A 79 1.43 5.18 -9.82
N ASP A 80 1.11 3.88 -9.78
CA ASP A 80 -0.18 3.36 -10.25
C ASP A 80 -1.33 3.88 -9.39
N TRP A 81 -1.11 4.02 -8.08
CA TRP A 81 -2.08 4.67 -7.21
C TRP A 81 -2.28 6.14 -7.56
N GLY A 82 -1.20 6.86 -7.90
CA GLY A 82 -1.30 8.22 -8.44
C GLY A 82 -2.16 8.29 -9.70
N GLN A 83 -1.98 7.36 -10.65
CA GLN A 83 -2.81 7.30 -11.86
C GLN A 83 -4.29 7.05 -11.54
N ILE A 84 -4.59 6.17 -10.57
CA ILE A 84 -5.97 5.93 -10.11
C ILE A 84 -6.57 7.20 -9.50
N VAL A 85 -5.84 7.89 -8.62
CA VAL A 85 -6.28 9.15 -7.99
C VAL A 85 -6.57 10.20 -9.05
N PHE A 86 -5.64 10.42 -9.98
CA PHE A 86 -5.81 11.42 -11.03
C PHE A 86 -6.98 11.10 -11.97
N ASN A 87 -7.17 9.84 -12.33
CA ASN A 87 -8.35 9.43 -13.10
C ASN A 87 -9.67 9.71 -12.35
N LEU A 88 -9.69 9.54 -11.02
CA LEU A 88 -10.85 9.90 -10.20
C LEU A 88 -11.07 11.42 -10.13
N VAL A 89 -10.00 12.22 -10.08
CA VAL A 89 -10.07 13.69 -10.13
C VAL A 89 -10.60 14.17 -11.48
N GLU A 90 -10.12 13.62 -12.59
CA GLU A 90 -10.58 13.95 -13.95
C GLU A 90 -12.06 13.63 -14.18
N ASN A 91 -12.60 12.68 -13.41
CA ASN A 91 -14.02 12.33 -13.43
C ASN A 91 -14.82 12.93 -12.26
N GLU A 92 -14.29 13.96 -11.59
CA GLU A 92 -14.95 14.74 -10.52
C GLU A 92 -15.37 13.93 -9.29
N LEU A 93 -14.78 12.73 -9.08
CA LEU A 93 -15.03 11.91 -7.90
C LEU A 93 -14.13 12.26 -6.71
N LEU A 94 -12.98 12.88 -6.98
CA LEU A 94 -12.08 13.44 -5.98
C LEU A 94 -11.76 14.90 -6.33
N ARG A 95 -11.43 15.69 -5.32
CA ARG A 95 -10.91 17.05 -5.51
C ARG A 95 -9.40 17.06 -5.37
N ARG A 96 -8.73 17.78 -6.25
CA ARG A 96 -7.29 18.10 -6.16
C ARG A 96 -7.09 19.52 -5.65
N GLN A 97 -5.93 19.78 -5.07
CA GLN A 97 -5.36 21.11 -4.97
C GLN A 97 -4.54 21.46 -6.22
N GLU A 98 -4.23 22.74 -6.39
CA GLU A 98 -3.39 23.19 -7.51
C GLU A 98 -1.96 22.66 -7.39
N THR A 99 -1.50 22.45 -6.16
CA THR A 99 -0.17 21.93 -5.82
C THR A 99 -0.05 20.42 -5.97
N ASP A 100 -1.16 19.68 -6.02
CA ASP A 100 -1.13 18.22 -6.14
C ASP A 100 -0.62 17.81 -7.52
N SER A 101 0.39 16.95 -7.53
CA SER A 101 1.00 16.39 -8.73
C SER A 101 0.97 14.87 -8.69
N ILE A 102 0.94 14.23 -9.87
CA ILE A 102 1.09 12.78 -9.94
C ILE A 102 2.48 12.33 -9.45
N GLU A 103 3.48 13.22 -9.54
CA GLU A 103 4.82 13.01 -9.01
C GLU A 103 4.83 12.87 -7.48
N ASP A 104 3.80 13.34 -6.77
CA ASP A 104 3.67 13.14 -5.32
C ASP A 104 3.50 11.66 -4.96
N PHE A 105 3.26 10.79 -5.95
CA PHE A 105 3.15 9.35 -5.78
C PHE A 105 4.41 8.60 -6.21
N LYS A 106 5.42 9.31 -6.72
CA LYS A 106 6.68 8.72 -7.15
C LYS A 106 7.49 8.29 -5.94
N ASP A 107 8.13 7.12 -6.06
CA ASP A 107 9.08 6.58 -5.08
C ASP A 107 8.55 6.58 -3.62
N GLY A 108 7.23 6.41 -3.44
CA GLY A 108 6.61 6.49 -2.11
C GLY A 108 7.07 5.36 -1.19
N TYR A 109 7.03 4.11 -1.68
CA TYR A 109 7.66 2.95 -1.06
C TYR A 109 7.69 1.77 -2.02
N ASP A 110 8.60 0.82 -1.79
CA ASP A 110 8.58 -0.47 -2.46
C ASP A 110 7.58 -1.43 -1.80
N PHE A 111 6.82 -2.15 -2.61
CA PHE A 111 5.76 -3.04 -2.10
C PHE A 111 6.33 -4.29 -1.41
N GLU A 112 7.47 -4.80 -1.86
CA GLU A 112 8.10 -5.97 -1.26
C GLU A 112 8.65 -5.59 0.12
N GLU A 113 9.36 -4.47 0.21
CA GLU A 113 9.89 -3.94 1.47
C GLU A 113 8.75 -3.62 2.46
N ALA A 114 7.71 -2.94 1.99
CA ALA A 114 6.63 -2.45 2.85
C ALA A 114 5.72 -3.56 3.39
N PHE A 115 5.50 -4.63 2.61
CA PHE A 115 4.51 -5.66 2.94
C PHE A 115 5.11 -7.03 3.24
N VAL A 116 6.27 -7.39 2.71
CA VAL A 116 6.83 -8.74 2.86
C VAL A 116 7.97 -8.70 3.88
N THR A 117 9.04 -7.95 3.58
CA THR A 117 10.26 -7.94 4.40
C THR A 117 10.03 -7.33 5.79
N SER A 118 9.23 -6.26 5.86
CA SER A 118 8.97 -5.53 7.10
C SER A 118 7.77 -6.06 7.89
N TYR A 119 7.13 -7.14 7.45
CA TYR A 119 5.93 -7.65 8.12
C TYR A 119 6.26 -8.44 9.37
N VAL A 120 5.72 -7.99 10.51
CA VAL A 120 5.82 -8.70 11.80
C VAL A 120 4.44 -9.22 12.19
N PRO A 121 4.23 -10.54 12.25
CA PRO A 121 2.95 -11.09 12.71
C PRO A 121 2.75 -10.79 14.19
N SER A 122 1.56 -10.31 14.55
CA SER A 122 1.13 -10.22 15.94
C SER A 122 0.64 -11.59 16.39
N LEU A 123 1.43 -12.27 17.21
CA LEU A 123 1.06 -13.55 17.81
C LEU A 123 0.43 -13.31 19.18
N PRO A 124 -0.66 -14.03 19.54
CA PRO A 124 -1.21 -14.01 20.88
C PRO A 124 -0.13 -14.35 21.92
N THR A 125 0.04 -13.51 22.93
CA THR A 125 1.03 -13.68 24.02
C THR A 125 0.86 -15.02 24.74
N GLU A 126 -0.38 -15.53 24.81
CA GLU A 126 -0.75 -16.81 25.44
C GLU A 126 -0.08 -18.03 24.79
N LEU A 127 0.38 -17.92 23.53
CA LEU A 127 1.03 -19.03 22.83
C LEU A 127 2.51 -19.20 23.20
N GLY A 128 3.11 -18.27 23.96
CA GLY A 128 4.53 -18.30 24.33
C GLY A 128 5.50 -18.31 23.13
N ALA A 129 5.00 -18.12 21.91
CA ALA A 129 5.75 -18.19 20.68
C ALA A 129 6.30 -16.81 20.34
N LEU A 130 7.61 -16.63 20.48
CA LEU A 130 8.27 -15.45 19.92
C LEU A 130 8.20 -15.52 18.39
N PRO A 131 7.87 -14.42 17.69
CA PRO A 131 7.92 -14.39 16.23
C PRO A 131 9.31 -14.83 15.77
N ARG A 132 9.38 -15.86 14.92
CA ARG A 132 10.65 -16.28 14.35
C ARG A 132 11.18 -15.14 13.49
N LEU A 133 12.41 -14.71 13.73
CA LEU A 133 13.07 -13.71 12.90
C LEU A 133 13.12 -14.18 11.43
N PRO A 134 13.15 -13.24 10.46
CA PRO A 134 13.32 -13.58 9.05
C PRO A 134 14.51 -14.53 8.88
N ILE A 135 14.35 -15.53 8.00
CA ILE A 135 15.45 -16.43 7.64
C ILE A 135 16.50 -15.55 6.96
N GLN A 136 17.67 -15.39 7.61
CA GLN A 136 18.82 -14.80 6.96
C GLN A 136 19.40 -15.85 6.03
N ASP A 137 19.55 -15.52 4.75
CA ASP A 137 20.28 -16.37 3.80
C ASP A 137 21.74 -16.43 4.25
N ASP A 138 22.09 -17.52 4.95
CA ASP A 138 23.46 -17.78 5.38
C ASP A 138 24.22 -18.42 4.20
N ASP A 139 24.60 -17.57 3.24
CA ASP A 139 25.42 -17.95 2.08
C ASP A 139 26.92 -18.08 2.46
N SER A 140 27.20 -18.74 3.59
CA SER A 140 28.55 -18.86 4.14
C SER A 140 28.88 -20.25 4.70
N ALA A 141 28.43 -21.30 4.03
CA ALA A 141 28.88 -22.67 4.30
C ALA A 141 29.25 -23.42 3.02
N ASP A 142 30.29 -22.97 2.32
CA ASP A 142 30.99 -23.82 1.34
C ASP A 142 32.42 -23.34 1.04
N GLU A 143 33.31 -23.35 2.04
CA GLU A 143 34.73 -23.56 1.76
C GLU A 143 35.42 -24.39 2.86
N ALA A 144 36.22 -25.36 2.40
CA ALA A 144 37.25 -26.12 3.10
C ALA A 144 36.83 -27.35 3.94
N GLY A 145 36.40 -28.40 3.23
CA GLY A 145 36.41 -29.78 3.72
C GLY A 145 36.79 -30.77 2.61
N HIS A 146 38.00 -30.68 2.04
CA HIS A 146 38.54 -31.67 1.10
C HIS A 146 39.97 -32.09 1.49
N GLY A 147 40.16 -33.40 1.66
CA GLY A 147 41.44 -34.09 1.85
C GLY A 147 41.76 -34.39 3.32
N ALA A 148 42.08 -35.60 3.76
CA ALA A 148 42.45 -36.83 3.07
C ALA A 148 42.24 -38.01 4.04
N PHE A 149 41.71 -39.13 3.55
CA PHE A 149 41.95 -40.44 4.16
C PHE A 149 43.15 -41.06 3.45
N GLY A 150 44.22 -41.29 4.20
CA GLY A 150 45.40 -42.09 3.84
C GLY A 150 45.66 -43.11 4.93
#